data_AF-F8EVW2-F1
#
_entry.id   AF-F8EVW2-F1
#
_cell.length_a   1.000
_cell.length_b   1.000
_cell.length_c   1.000
_cell.angle_alpha   90.00
_cell.angle_beta   90.00
_cell.angle_gamma   90.00
#
_symmetry.space_group_name_H-M   'P 1'
#
loop_
_entity.id
_entity.type
_entity.pdbx_description
1 polymer ?
#
loop_
_entity_poly.entity_id
_entity_poly.type
_entity_poly.pdbx_seq_one_letter_code
_entity_poly.pdbx_strand_id
1 'polypeptide(L)'
;MLSPCKKLKLLRKAADPPITIRALAEALGMPPSSYAFYEDMNRFKKNYLPIELSRKLATVLMRHNIDPADVFILAGLTTYEAETEISAIKNQPVPIQFVQMNIALPDETLLTDMFENLLSSIDMKNSKKEIAHLLAKRLPDGLSKAANKVSKL
;
A
#
# COMPACT_ATOMS: atom_id res chain seq x y z
N MET A 1 30.04 -6.09 -12.73
CA MET A 1 28.64 -5.85 -12.33
C MET A 1 27.84 -5.43 -13.56
N LEU A 2 26.59 -5.89 -13.73
CA LEU A 2 25.72 -5.43 -14.83
C LEU A 2 25.45 -3.92 -14.65
N SER A 3 25.49 -3.16 -15.75
CA SER A 3 25.16 -1.74 -15.75
C SER A 3 23.72 -1.50 -15.25
N PRO A 4 23.44 -0.36 -14.61
CA PRO A 4 22.09 -0.02 -14.15
C PRO A 4 21.08 -0.04 -15.31
N CYS A 5 21.47 0.39 -16.52
CA CYS A 5 20.59 0.37 -17.70
C CYS A 5 20.11 -1.04 -18.05
N LYS A 6 21.04 -2.01 -18.05
CA LYS A 6 20.72 -3.40 -18.42
C LYS A 6 19.85 -4.05 -17.35
N LYS A 7 20.11 -3.77 -16.06
CA LYS A 7 19.27 -4.24 -14.96
C LYS A 7 17.87 -3.63 -15.00
N LEU A 8 17.76 -2.32 -15.22
CA LEU A 8 16.47 -1.63 -15.34
C LEU A 8 15.59 -2.24 -16.44
N LYS A 9 16.19 -2.50 -17.61
CA LYS A 9 15.52 -3.15 -18.73
C LYS A 9 15.04 -4.57 -18.39
N LEU A 10 15.79 -5.31 -17.57
CA LEU A 10 15.39 -6.64 -17.12
C LEU A 10 14.22 -6.55 -16.13
N LEU A 11 14.28 -5.64 -15.14
CA LEU A 11 13.18 -5.43 -14.19
C LEU A 11 11.89 -5.05 -14.91
N ARG A 12 11.97 -4.15 -15.89
CA ARG A 12 10.80 -3.76 -16.69
C ARG A 12 10.20 -4.95 -17.46
N LYS A 13 11.04 -5.83 -17.99
CA LYS A 13 10.59 -7.02 -18.74
C LYS A 13 10.07 -8.14 -17.83
N ALA A 14 10.56 -8.22 -16.61
CA ALA A 14 10.14 -9.19 -15.60
C ALA A 14 8.85 -8.78 -14.89
N ALA A 15 8.39 -7.53 -15.09
CA ALA A 15 7.14 -7.02 -14.54
C ALA A 15 5.95 -7.89 -14.95
N ASP A 16 4.98 -8.05 -14.05
CA ASP A 16 3.76 -8.82 -14.28
C ASP A 16 2.52 -7.97 -13.97
N PRO A 17 1.70 -7.58 -14.96
CA PRO A 17 1.88 -7.83 -16.40
C PRO A 17 3.09 -7.04 -16.98
N PRO A 18 3.71 -7.52 -18.08
CA PRO A 18 4.86 -6.86 -18.70
C PRO A 18 4.55 -5.43 -19.14
N ILE A 19 5.43 -4.48 -18.81
CA ILE A 19 5.22 -3.06 -19.12
C ILE A 19 6.14 -2.58 -20.26
N THR A 20 5.56 -1.87 -21.23
CA THR A 20 6.30 -1.29 -22.34
C THR A 20 7.04 -0.01 -21.92
N ILE A 21 8.05 0.41 -22.69
CA ILE A 21 8.76 1.68 -22.48
C ILE A 21 7.77 2.86 -22.47
N ARG A 22 6.79 2.85 -23.37
CA ARG A 22 5.79 3.93 -23.47
C ARG A 22 4.88 3.97 -22.24
N ALA A 23 4.33 2.83 -21.85
CA ALA A 23 3.44 2.73 -20.70
C ALA A 23 4.15 3.09 -19.39
N LEU A 24 5.40 2.65 -19.22
CA LEU A 24 6.17 3.03 -18.04
C LEU A 24 6.52 4.52 -18.03
N ALA A 25 6.93 5.10 -19.17
CA ALA A 25 7.21 6.52 -19.27
C ALA A 25 5.98 7.38 -18.95
N GLU A 26 4.80 6.97 -19.44
CA GLU A 26 3.51 7.58 -19.13
C GLU A 26 3.22 7.52 -17.62
N ALA A 27 3.37 6.34 -17.00
CA ALA A 27 3.18 6.17 -15.55
C ALA A 27 4.17 7.00 -14.71
N LEU A 28 5.37 7.28 -15.22
CA LEU A 28 6.36 8.14 -14.59
C LEU A 28 6.12 9.64 -14.84
N GLY A 29 5.15 9.98 -15.70
CA GLY A 29 4.84 11.35 -16.10
C GLY A 29 5.94 12.00 -16.92
N MET A 30 6.61 11.24 -17.81
CA MET A 30 7.71 11.76 -18.62
C MET A 30 7.66 11.29 -20.10
N PRO A 31 8.33 11.99 -21.03
CA PRO A 31 8.38 11.56 -22.42
C PRO A 31 9.05 10.19 -22.59
N PRO A 32 8.56 9.32 -23.51
CA PRO A 32 9.15 8.01 -23.76
C PRO A 32 10.63 8.04 -24.14
N SER A 33 11.06 9.08 -24.87
CA SER A 33 12.47 9.29 -25.23
C SER A 33 13.34 9.59 -24.01
N SER A 34 12.82 10.36 -23.05
CA SER A 34 13.49 10.67 -21.79
C SER A 34 13.63 9.42 -20.91
N TYR A 35 12.62 8.55 -20.88
CA TYR A 35 12.74 7.28 -20.16
C TYR A 35 13.74 6.32 -20.85
N ALA A 36 13.64 6.18 -22.17
CA ALA A 36 14.51 5.29 -22.95
C ALA A 36 16.01 5.61 -22.79
N PHE A 37 16.36 6.87 -22.53
CA PHE A 37 17.73 7.28 -22.19
C PHE A 37 18.34 6.47 -21.04
N TYR A 38 17.56 6.15 -20.00
CA TYR A 38 18.05 5.41 -18.83
C TYR A 38 18.18 3.90 -19.06
N GLU A 39 17.55 3.34 -20.10
CA GLU A 39 17.76 1.95 -20.53
C GLU A 39 18.87 1.80 -21.58
N ASP A 40 19.32 2.90 -22.18
CA ASP A 40 20.33 2.91 -23.24
C ASP A 40 21.74 3.08 -22.66
N MET A 41 22.54 2.01 -22.72
CA MET A 41 23.94 2.02 -22.26
C MET A 41 24.86 2.94 -23.06
N ASN A 42 24.52 3.26 -24.31
CA ASN A 42 25.32 4.17 -25.13
C ASN A 42 25.15 5.62 -24.69
N ARG A 43 23.99 5.95 -24.11
CA ARG A 43 23.61 7.31 -23.71
C ARG A 43 23.82 7.53 -22.21
N PHE A 44 23.34 6.61 -21.37
CA PHE A 44 23.49 6.70 -19.92
C PHE A 44 24.73 5.95 -19.45
N LYS A 45 25.75 6.72 -19.03
CA LYS A 45 27.07 6.20 -18.63
C LYS A 45 27.31 6.23 -17.12
N LYS A 46 26.34 6.68 -16.32
CA LYS A 46 26.50 6.74 -14.86
C LYS A 46 26.35 5.34 -14.26
N ASN A 47 27.07 5.11 -13.16
CA ASN A 47 27.04 3.84 -12.43
C ASN A 47 25.72 3.63 -11.67
N TYR A 48 24.99 4.73 -11.37
CA TYR A 48 23.76 4.73 -10.60
C TYR A 48 22.69 5.62 -11.23
N LEU A 49 21.44 5.19 -11.11
CA LEU A 49 20.26 5.98 -11.47
C LEU A 49 20.05 7.14 -10.48
N PRO A 50 19.47 8.26 -10.92
CA PRO A 50 19.06 9.33 -10.00
C PRO A 50 18.03 8.80 -8.98
N ILE A 51 18.21 9.14 -7.70
CA ILE A 51 17.35 8.66 -6.62
C ILE A 51 15.87 9.00 -6.83
N GLU A 52 15.56 10.22 -7.26
CA GLU A 52 14.17 10.63 -7.53
C GLU A 52 13.52 9.81 -8.65
N LEU A 53 14.30 9.41 -9.66
CA LEU A 53 13.82 8.52 -10.72
C LEU A 53 13.58 7.12 -10.14
N SER A 54 14.50 6.61 -9.33
CA SER A 54 14.37 5.29 -8.69
C SER A 54 13.17 5.21 -7.74
N ARG A 55 12.85 6.28 -6.99
CA ARG A 55 11.62 6.35 -6.18
C ARG A 55 10.37 6.17 -7.04
N LYS A 56 10.25 6.96 -8.12
CA LYS A 56 9.11 6.87 -9.04
C LYS A 56 9.03 5.48 -9.70
N LEU A 57 10.17 4.94 -10.12
CA LEU A 57 10.26 3.59 -10.69
C LEU A 57 9.82 2.51 -9.70
N ALA A 58 10.30 2.59 -8.45
CA ALA A 58 9.93 1.65 -7.40
C ALA A 58 8.43 1.70 -7.12
N THR A 59 7.84 2.89 -7.00
CA THR A 59 6.39 3.05 -6.80
C THR A 59 5.56 2.44 -7.93
N VAL A 60 5.98 2.63 -9.19
CA VAL A 60 5.25 2.10 -10.35
C VAL A 60 5.48 0.59 -10.48
N LEU A 61 6.74 0.12 -10.50
CA LEU A 61 7.08 -1.28 -10.73
C LEU A 61 6.63 -2.20 -9.58
N MET A 62 6.50 -1.70 -8.35
CA MET A 62 5.92 -2.46 -7.24
C MET A 62 4.48 -2.91 -7.53
N ARG A 63 3.71 -2.11 -8.28
CA ARG A 63 2.34 -2.48 -8.71
C ARG A 63 2.34 -3.58 -9.78
N HIS A 64 3.49 -3.82 -10.40
CA HIS A 64 3.73 -4.90 -11.36
C HIS A 64 4.60 -6.02 -10.76
N ASN A 65 4.50 -6.24 -9.45
CA ASN A 65 5.13 -7.33 -8.72
C ASN A 65 6.67 -7.37 -8.77
N ILE A 66 7.31 -6.20 -8.95
CA ILE A 66 8.77 -6.06 -8.83
C ILE A 66 9.12 -5.60 -7.42
N ASP A 67 10.13 -6.21 -6.81
CA ASP A 67 10.63 -5.76 -5.52
C ASP A 67 11.26 -4.34 -5.64
N PRO A 68 10.75 -3.35 -4.89
CA PRO A 68 11.38 -2.03 -4.80
C PRO A 68 12.88 -2.07 -4.46
N ALA A 69 13.34 -3.04 -3.68
CA ALA A 69 14.75 -3.18 -3.32
C ALA A 69 15.64 -3.36 -4.55
N ASP A 70 15.18 -4.14 -5.54
CA ASP A 70 15.90 -4.35 -6.81
C ASP A 70 16.05 -3.05 -7.60
N VAL A 71 15.08 -2.14 -7.49
CA VAL A 71 15.11 -0.81 -8.11
C VAL A 71 16.07 0.12 -7.37
N PHE A 72 16.06 0.12 -6.03
CA PHE A 72 16.92 0.99 -5.23
C PHE A 72 18.40 0.63 -5.30
N ILE A 73 18.73 -0.64 -5.50
CA ILE A 73 20.11 -1.08 -5.81
C ILE A 73 20.64 -0.37 -7.06
N LEU A 74 19.78 -0.03 -8.04
CA LEU A 74 20.18 0.70 -9.23
C LEU A 74 20.54 2.16 -8.96
N ALA A 75 20.04 2.75 -7.88
CA ALA A 75 20.46 4.06 -7.38
C ALA A 75 21.67 4.02 -6.45
N GLY A 76 22.20 2.82 -6.16
CA GLY A 76 23.38 2.64 -5.32
C GLY A 76 23.10 2.66 -3.82
N LEU A 77 21.83 2.48 -3.41
CA LEU A 77 21.46 2.44 -2.02
C LEU A 77 21.92 1.14 -1.36
N THR A 78 22.34 1.26 -0.11
CA THR A 78 22.53 0.11 0.79
C THR A 78 21.18 -0.50 1.18
N THR A 79 21.20 -1.71 1.75
CA THR A 79 19.97 -2.39 2.21
C THR A 79 19.21 -1.53 3.22
N TYR A 80 19.90 -0.88 4.15
CA TYR A 80 19.29 -0.03 5.17
C TYR A 80 18.61 1.22 4.58
N GLU A 81 19.27 1.87 3.62
CA GLU A 81 18.69 3.04 2.94
C GLU A 81 17.50 2.63 2.08
N ALA A 82 17.58 1.48 1.40
CA ALA A 82 16.49 0.93 0.62
C ALA A 82 15.27 0.61 1.51
N GLU A 83 15.46 -0.05 2.66
CA GLU A 83 14.37 -0.34 3.62
C GLU A 83 13.65 0.94 4.10
N THR A 84 14.40 2.01 4.30
CA THR A 84 13.86 3.31 4.69
C THR A 84 12.95 3.89 3.58
N GLU A 85 13.42 3.87 2.34
CA GLU A 85 12.65 4.33 1.17
C GLU A 85 11.43 3.45 0.89
N ILE A 86 11.56 2.13 1.03
CA ILE A 86 10.46 1.17 0.87
C ILE A 86 9.36 1.42 1.91
N SER A 87 9.75 1.68 3.15
CA SER A 87 8.82 2.04 4.22
C SER A 87 8.10 3.34 3.90
N ALA A 88 8.80 4.34 3.35
CA ALA A 88 8.19 5.60 2.92
C ALA A 88 7.15 5.40 1.80
N ILE A 89 7.44 4.54 0.81
CA ILE A 89 6.49 4.22 -0.28
C ILE A 89 5.26 3.48 0.26
N LYS A 90 5.44 2.49 1.16
CA LYS A 90 4.34 1.71 1.74
C LYS A 90 3.45 2.53 2.68
N ASN A 91 4.05 3.49 3.39
CA ASN A 91 3.35 4.35 4.35
C ASN A 91 2.84 5.65 3.72
N GLN A 92 2.85 5.78 2.39
CA GLN A 92 2.30 6.95 1.74
C GLN A 92 0.80 7.04 2.08
N PRO A 93 0.34 8.14 2.72
CA PRO A 93 -1.03 8.24 3.20
C PRO A 93 -2.00 8.13 2.03
N VAL A 94 -2.84 7.10 2.05
CA VAL A 94 -3.95 6.93 1.11
C VAL A 94 -4.83 8.17 1.22
N PRO A 95 -5.30 8.78 0.12
CA PRO A 95 -6.20 9.93 0.20
C PRO A 95 -7.47 9.53 0.97
N ILE A 96 -7.63 10.03 2.19
CA ILE A 96 -8.80 9.79 3.04
C ILE A 96 -9.81 10.88 2.71
N GLN A 97 -10.99 10.47 2.22
CA GLN A 97 -12.14 11.38 2.15
C GLN A 97 -12.89 11.32 3.48
N PHE A 98 -13.00 12.47 4.15
CA PHE A 98 -13.83 12.59 5.35
C PHE A 98 -15.27 12.91 4.94
N VAL A 99 -16.23 12.11 5.40
CA VAL A 99 -17.66 12.35 5.24
C VAL A 99 -18.26 12.56 6.62
N GLN A 100 -18.96 13.68 6.84
CA GLN A 100 -19.76 13.88 8.04
C GLN A 100 -21.09 13.14 7.87
N MET A 101 -21.37 12.19 8.77
CA MET A 101 -22.64 11.47 8.80
C MET A 101 -23.35 11.75 10.12
N ASN A 102 -24.65 12.05 10.06
CA ASN A 102 -25.52 12.08 11.24
C ASN A 102 -25.91 10.65 11.59
N ILE A 103 -25.39 10.14 12.70
CA ILE A 103 -25.66 8.77 13.16
C ILE A 103 -26.61 8.83 14.35
N ALA A 104 -27.74 8.13 14.27
CA ALA A 104 -28.56 7.83 15.43
C ALA A 104 -28.07 6.52 16.04
N LEU A 105 -27.64 6.55 17.30
CA LEU A 105 -27.24 5.36 18.03
C LEU A 105 -28.46 4.72 18.70
N PRO A 106 -28.50 3.38 18.85
CA PRO A 106 -29.47 2.71 19.71
C PRO A 106 -29.37 3.23 21.15
N ASP A 107 -30.45 3.07 21.90
CA ASP A 107 -30.47 3.42 23.31
C ASP A 107 -29.58 2.51 24.17
N GLU A 108 -29.40 2.88 25.44
CA GLU A 108 -28.52 2.19 26.37
C GLU A 108 -28.88 0.70 26.54
N THR A 109 -30.17 0.39 26.56
CA THR A 109 -30.67 -0.98 26.72
C THR A 109 -30.27 -1.85 25.53
N LEU A 110 -30.52 -1.39 24.30
CA LEU A 110 -30.15 -2.15 23.10
C LEU A 110 -28.63 -2.24 22.90
N LEU A 111 -27.88 -1.22 23.32
CA LEU A 111 -26.42 -1.26 23.33
C LEU A 111 -25.89 -2.30 24.32
N THR A 112 -26.50 -2.40 25.50
CA THR A 112 -26.12 -3.39 26.52
C THR A 112 -26.33 -4.81 25.99
N ASP A 113 -27.51 -5.09 25.45
CA ASP A 113 -27.80 -6.37 24.78
C ASP A 113 -26.81 -6.68 23.66
N MET A 114 -26.44 -5.67 22.86
CA MET A 114 -25.46 -5.83 21.79
C MET A 114 -24.09 -6.24 22.37
N PHE A 115 -23.61 -5.56 23.41
CA PHE A 115 -22.32 -5.87 24.01
C PHE A 115 -22.29 -7.24 24.68
N GLU A 116 -23.35 -7.65 25.36
CA GLU A 116 -23.47 -9.01 25.92
C GLU A 116 -23.35 -10.07 24.81
N ASN A 117 -24.03 -9.86 23.68
CA ASN A 117 -23.93 -10.75 22.53
C ASN A 117 -22.53 -10.75 21.88
N LEU A 118 -21.84 -9.61 21.86
CA LEU A 118 -20.48 -9.53 21.35
C LEU A 118 -19.49 -10.25 22.27
N LEU A 119 -19.66 -10.11 23.58
CA LEU A 119 -18.79 -10.73 24.60
C LEU A 119 -19.02 -12.23 24.72
N SER A 120 -20.25 -12.73 24.54
CA SER A 120 -20.56 -14.17 24.64
C SER A 120 -19.80 -15.05 23.65
N SER A 121 -19.34 -14.45 22.55
CA SER A 121 -18.61 -15.11 21.46
C SER A 121 -17.09 -14.94 21.53
N ILE A 122 -16.55 -14.46 22.66
CA ILE A 122 -15.12 -14.20 22.87
C ILE A 122 -14.61 -15.00 24.07
N ASP A 123 -13.44 -15.62 23.92
CA ASP A 123 -12.73 -16.23 25.05
C ASP A 123 -12.10 -15.15 25.93
N MET A 124 -12.58 -15.05 27.18
CA MET A 124 -12.12 -14.06 28.16
C MET A 124 -10.72 -14.36 28.71
N LYS A 125 -10.12 -15.49 28.35
CA LYS A 125 -8.73 -15.82 28.69
C LYS A 125 -7.72 -15.10 27.79
N ASN A 126 -8.16 -14.54 26.66
CA ASN A 126 -7.31 -13.79 25.76
C ASN A 126 -6.80 -12.49 26.38
N SER A 127 -5.73 -11.94 25.82
CA SER A 127 -5.24 -10.63 26.27
C SER A 127 -6.27 -9.53 26.01
N LYS A 128 -6.28 -8.49 26.86
CA LYS A 128 -7.19 -7.33 26.68
C LYS A 128 -7.09 -6.72 25.28
N LYS A 129 -5.88 -6.72 24.68
CA LYS A 129 -5.63 -6.20 23.34
C LYS A 129 -6.29 -7.05 22.26
N GLU A 130 -6.21 -8.38 22.37
CA GLU A 130 -6.86 -9.30 21.43
C GLU A 130 -8.38 -9.24 21.55
N ILE A 131 -8.91 -9.17 22.78
CA ILE A 131 -10.35 -8.99 23.02
C ILE A 131 -10.83 -7.68 22.40
N ALA A 132 -10.13 -6.56 22.63
CA ALA A 132 -10.48 -5.27 22.04
C ALA A 132 -10.42 -5.30 20.50
N HIS A 133 -9.44 -5.99 19.92
CA HIS A 133 -9.34 -6.15 18.46
C HIS A 133 -10.53 -6.96 17.89
N LEU A 134 -10.91 -8.05 18.56
CA LEU A 134 -12.07 -8.87 18.17
C LEU A 134 -13.39 -8.10 18.30
N LEU A 135 -13.57 -7.34 19.38
CA LEU A 135 -14.73 -6.47 19.56
C LEU A 135 -14.81 -5.40 18.48
N ALA A 136 -13.71 -4.70 18.20
CA ALA A 136 -13.66 -3.67 17.16
C ALA A 136 -14.03 -4.23 15.78
N LYS A 137 -13.59 -5.45 15.45
CA LYS A 137 -13.93 -6.12 14.19
C LYS A 137 -15.42 -6.45 14.08
N ARG A 138 -16.10 -6.72 15.20
CA ARG A 138 -17.52 -7.14 15.24
C ARG A 138 -18.50 -6.00 15.52
N LEU A 139 -18.00 -4.84 15.98
CA LEU A 139 -18.82 -3.69 16.34
C LEU A 139 -19.73 -3.17 15.20
N PRO A 140 -19.27 -3.08 13.93
CA PRO A 140 -20.14 -2.59 12.84
C PRO A 140 -21.39 -3.45 12.63
N ASP A 141 -21.22 -4.78 12.69
CA ASP A 141 -22.34 -5.72 12.56
C ASP A 141 -23.26 -5.67 13.78
N GLY A 142 -22.69 -5.52 14.97
CA GLY A 142 -23.44 -5.35 16.22
C GLY A 142 -24.36 -4.13 16.19
N LEU A 143 -23.81 -2.98 15.81
CA LEU A 143 -24.56 -1.73 15.68
C LEU A 143 -25.67 -1.83 14.62
N SER A 144 -25.38 -2.46 13.48
CA SER A 144 -26.36 -2.68 12.42
C SER A 144 -27.54 -3.52 12.90
N LYS A 145 -27.29 -4.60 13.66
CA LYS A 145 -28.34 -5.44 14.24
C LYS A 145 -29.16 -4.72 15.29
N ALA A 146 -28.51 -3.95 16.17
CA ALA A 146 -29.19 -3.16 17.20
C ALA A 146 -30.09 -2.08 16.57
N ALA A 147 -29.60 -1.35 15.56
CA ALA A 147 -30.38 -0.35 14.84
C ALA A 147 -31.62 -0.96 14.13
N ASN A 148 -31.48 -2.15 13.55
CA ASN A 148 -32.61 -2.85 12.92
C ASN A 148 -33.67 -3.34 13.93
N LYS A 149 -33.33 -3.53 15.21
CA LYS A 149 -34.33 -3.82 16.25
C LYS A 149 -35.18 -2.59 16.58
N VAL A 150 -34.58 -1.40 16.58
CA VAL A 150 -35.29 -0.12 16.79
C VAL A 150 -36.35 0.10 15.71
N SER A 151 -36.07 -0.29 14.46
CA SER A 151 -36.99 -0.07 13.32
C SER A 151 -38.18 -1.02 13.27
N LYS A 152 -38.28 -2.00 14.18
CA LYS A 152 -39.36 -3.01 14.24
C LYS A 152 -40.31 -2.81 15.44
N LEU A 153 -40.11 -1.75 16.21
CA LEU A 153 -41.00 -1.29 17.28
C LEU A 153 -41.87 -0.15 16.74
#